data_AF-A0A9J8BRY9-F1
#
_entry.id   AF-A0A9J8BRY9-F1
#
_cell.length_a   1.000
_cell.length_b   1.000
_cell.length_c   1.000
_cell.angle_alpha   90.00
_cell.angle_beta   90.00
_cell.angle_gamma   90.00
#
_symmetry.space_group_name_H-M   'P 1'
#
loop_
_entity.id
_entity.type
_entity.pdbx_description
1 polymer ?
#
loop_
_entity_poly.entity_id
_entity_poly.type
_entity_poly.pdbx_seq_one_letter_code
_entity_poly.pdbx_strand_id
1 'polypeptide(L)'
;MSWQSYVDNLMADGSCQDAAIVGYTDAKYVWASSEGGTFSGITPDEIDVIVGKDREGFFTGGLTLGKKKCSVIRDSLPMEGDWTMDIRTKSHNGEPTYNVSIGRAGKDLICCYCEMDFNCCLEKSILQWHLFGYLA
;
A
#
# COMPACT_ATOMS: atom_id res chain seq x y z
N MET A 1 -11.31 -8.72 15.94
CA MET A 1 -10.13 -9.13 15.17
C MET A 1 -9.27 -7.89 15.00
N SER A 2 -7.95 -7.99 15.24
CA SER A 2 -7.06 -6.82 15.14
C SER A 2 -6.51 -6.73 13.72
N TRP A 3 -6.42 -5.52 13.17
CA TRP A 3 -5.74 -5.23 11.90
C TRP A 3 -4.29 -5.72 11.90
N GLN A 4 -3.67 -5.76 13.08
CA GLN A 4 -2.31 -6.30 13.24
C GLN A 4 -2.22 -7.77 12.82
N SER A 5 -3.18 -8.61 13.21
CA SER A 5 -3.19 -10.02 12.82
C SER A 5 -3.30 -10.20 11.29
N TYR A 6 -3.90 -9.23 10.58
CA TYR A 6 -3.96 -9.25 9.13
C TYR A 6 -2.58 -8.98 8.51
N VAL A 7 -1.88 -7.97 9.03
CA VAL A 7 -0.49 -7.67 8.64
C VAL A 7 0.43 -8.86 8.94
N ASP A 8 0.29 -9.48 10.11
CA ASP A 8 1.11 -10.64 10.49
C ASP A 8 0.88 -11.83 9.53
N ASN A 9 -0.37 -12.06 9.10
CA ASN A 9 -0.68 -13.09 8.10
C ASN A 9 -0.10 -12.77 6.71
N LEU A 10 -0.13 -11.50 6.29
CA LEU A 10 0.49 -11.07 5.04
C LEU A 10 2.01 -11.26 5.05
N MET A 11 2.64 -11.01 6.20
CA MET A 11 4.08 -11.19 6.41
C MET A 11 4.45 -12.67 6.55
N ALA A 12 3.54 -13.52 7.05
CA ALA A 12 3.79 -14.95 7.26
C ALA A 12 4.11 -15.71 5.95
N ASP A 13 3.62 -15.22 4.81
CA ASP A 13 3.90 -15.81 3.49
C ASP A 13 5.35 -15.57 3.01
N GLY A 14 6.09 -14.64 3.62
CA GLY A 14 7.49 -14.33 3.28
C GLY A 14 7.68 -13.69 1.89
N SER A 15 6.60 -13.47 1.14
CA SER A 15 6.61 -12.78 -0.15
C SER A 15 6.71 -11.26 -0.01
N CYS A 16 6.36 -10.75 1.17
CA CYS A 16 6.27 -9.32 1.44
C CYS A 16 7.23 -8.96 2.60
N GLN A 17 8.02 -7.90 2.41
CA GLN A 17 9.04 -7.42 3.36
C GLN A 17 8.46 -6.51 4.44
N ASP A 18 7.36 -5.85 4.13
CA ASP A 18 6.64 -4.94 5.03
C ASP A 18 5.21 -4.77 4.48
N ALA A 19 4.24 -4.62 5.37
CA ALA A 19 2.83 -4.50 5.02
C ALA A 19 2.13 -3.56 6.02
N ALA A 20 1.14 -2.82 5.53
CA ALA A 20 0.34 -1.93 6.35
C ALA A 20 -1.07 -1.78 5.82
N ILE A 21 -1.97 -1.44 6.75
CA ILE A 21 -3.36 -1.12 6.49
C ILE A 21 -3.56 0.33 6.88
N VAL A 22 -4.08 1.11 5.94
CA VAL A 22 -4.17 2.55 6.05
C VAL A 22 -5.60 2.95 5.70
N GLY A 23 -6.31 3.53 6.64
CA GLY A 23 -7.63 4.10 6.34
C GLY A 23 -7.46 5.37 5.51
N TYR A 24 -8.33 5.57 4.51
CA TYR A 24 -8.27 6.78 3.66
C TYR A 24 -9.55 7.64 3.69
N THR A 25 -10.60 7.15 4.36
CA THR A 25 -11.90 7.81 4.45
C THR A 25 -12.00 8.68 5.71
N ASP A 26 -12.76 8.25 6.72
CA ASP A 26 -12.99 9.01 7.96
C ASP A 26 -11.77 8.93 8.90
N ALA A 27 -11.02 7.84 8.81
CA ALA A 27 -9.90 7.49 9.67
C ALA A 27 -8.59 7.47 8.85
N LYS A 28 -8.11 8.66 8.45
CA LYS A 28 -6.90 8.85 7.64
C LYS A 28 -5.60 8.62 8.42
N TYR A 29 -5.38 7.39 8.84
CA TYR A 29 -4.17 6.99 9.55
C TYR A 29 -3.87 5.51 9.32
N VAL A 30 -2.66 5.12 9.68
CA VAL A 30 -2.20 3.73 9.62
C VAL A 30 -2.89 2.94 10.74
N TRP A 31 -3.76 2.01 10.38
CA TRP A 31 -4.50 1.16 11.32
C TRP A 31 -3.63 0.04 11.86
N ALA A 32 -2.76 -0.52 11.02
CA ALA A 32 -1.75 -1.50 11.40
C ALA A 32 -0.58 -1.42 10.41
N SER A 33 0.62 -1.74 10.88
CA SER A 33 1.81 -1.83 10.05
C SER A 33 2.76 -2.87 10.63
N SER A 34 3.65 -3.40 9.79
CA SER A 34 4.72 -4.25 10.27
C SER A 34 5.65 -3.45 11.20
N GLU A 35 6.17 -4.11 12.23
CA GLU A 35 7.12 -3.48 13.14
C GLU A 35 8.42 -3.13 12.40
N GLY A 36 8.86 -1.87 12.52
CA GLY A 36 10.03 -1.37 11.80
C GLY A 36 9.78 -1.06 10.32
N GLY A 37 8.53 -1.16 9.85
CA GLY A 37 8.14 -0.87 8.48
C GLY A 37 8.16 0.62 8.14
N THR A 38 8.43 0.94 6.87
CA THR A 38 8.39 2.33 6.36
C THR A 38 6.96 2.87 6.36
N PHE A 39 5.96 1.99 6.25
CA PHE A 39 4.56 2.38 6.22
C PHE A 39 4.02 2.95 7.54
N SER A 40 4.67 2.67 8.68
CA SER A 40 4.33 3.28 9.96
C SER A 40 4.49 4.80 9.98
N GLY A 41 5.34 5.34 9.09
CA GLY A 41 5.62 6.76 8.96
C GLY A 41 4.71 7.51 7.98
N ILE A 42 3.71 6.86 7.38
CA ILE A 42 2.81 7.50 6.41
C ILE A 42 2.00 8.60 7.10
N THR A 43 1.96 9.79 6.49
CA THR A 43 1.14 10.90 6.97
C THR A 43 -0.22 10.94 6.26
N PRO A 44 -1.26 11.53 6.88
CA PRO A 44 -2.55 11.76 6.23
C PRO A 44 -2.44 12.53 4.92
N ASP A 45 -1.50 13.47 4.81
CA ASP A 45 -1.25 14.21 3.57
C ASP A 45 -0.76 13.29 2.44
N GLU A 46 0.11 12.32 2.73
CA GLU A 46 0.56 11.32 1.75
C GLU A 46 -0.60 10.42 1.29
N ILE A 47 -1.53 10.08 2.21
CA ILE A 47 -2.74 9.30 1.90
C ILE A 47 -3.68 10.10 0.99
N ASP A 48 -3.88 11.38 1.30
CA ASP A 48 -4.71 12.26 0.49
C ASP A 48 -4.13 12.49 -0.90
N VAL A 49 -2.79 12.50 -1.02
CA VAL A 49 -2.13 12.48 -2.32
C VAL A 49 -2.48 11.17 -3.05
N ILE A 50 -2.23 9.98 -2.45
CA ILE A 50 -2.50 8.66 -3.07
C ILE A 50 -3.96 8.52 -3.56
N VAL A 51 -4.93 8.95 -2.75
CA VAL A 51 -6.36 8.87 -3.10
C VAL A 51 -6.84 10.07 -3.93
N GLY A 52 -6.01 11.11 -4.00
CA GLY A 52 -6.26 12.32 -4.75
C GLY A 52 -6.58 12.05 -6.22
N LYS A 53 -7.41 12.91 -6.81
CA LYS A 53 -7.77 12.84 -8.23
C LYS A 53 -6.69 13.44 -9.14
N ASP A 54 -5.70 14.13 -8.59
CA ASP A 54 -4.62 14.82 -9.31
C ASP A 54 -3.55 13.84 -9.82
N ARG A 55 -3.92 13.14 -10.90
CA ARG A 55 -3.15 12.06 -11.52
C ARG A 55 -1.91 12.55 -12.28
N GLU A 56 -1.96 13.76 -12.84
CA GLU A 56 -0.85 14.35 -13.60
C GLU A 56 0.30 14.81 -12.70
N GLY A 57 -0.01 15.24 -11.47
CA GLY A 57 0.99 15.66 -10.49
C GLY A 57 1.89 14.52 -10.01
N PHE A 58 1.39 13.28 -9.99
CA PHE A 58 2.19 12.11 -9.59
C PHE A 58 3.33 11.79 -10.55
N PHE A 59 3.12 11.94 -11.86
CA PHE A 59 4.12 11.63 -12.87
C PHE A 59 5.25 12.67 -12.91
N THR A 60 4.95 13.93 -12.58
CA THR A 60 5.94 15.02 -12.58
C THR A 60 6.58 15.27 -11.22
N GLY A 61 5.85 15.10 -10.12
CA GLY A 61 6.33 15.35 -8.75
C GLY A 61 6.87 14.11 -8.02
N GLY A 62 6.47 12.91 -8.45
CA GLY A 62 6.63 11.71 -7.63
C GLY A 62 5.75 11.76 -6.37
N LEU A 63 5.80 10.70 -5.57
CA LEU A 63 5.13 10.67 -4.26
C LEU A 63 6.14 10.37 -3.17
N THR A 64 5.78 10.68 -1.92
CA THR A 64 6.53 10.22 -0.76
C THR A 64 5.68 9.27 0.05
N LEU A 65 6.29 8.19 0.54
CA LEU A 65 5.69 7.29 1.52
C LEU A 65 6.64 7.16 2.69
N GLY A 66 6.19 7.58 3.87
CA GLY A 66 6.98 7.41 5.09
C GLY A 66 8.38 8.02 4.98
N LYS A 67 8.47 9.23 4.38
CA LYS A 67 9.72 9.97 4.12
C LYS A 67 10.63 9.39 3.03
N LYS A 68 10.23 8.33 2.33
CA LYS A 68 10.95 7.83 1.15
C LYS A 68 10.31 8.37 -0.13
N LYS A 69 11.13 8.83 -1.08
CA LYS A 69 10.64 9.20 -2.42
C LYS A 69 10.27 7.93 -3.17
N CYS A 70 9.15 7.98 -3.87
CA CYS A 70 8.63 6.88 -4.67
C CYS A 70 8.15 7.39 -6.03
N SER A 71 8.15 6.50 -7.02
CA SER A 71 7.62 6.72 -8.35
C SER A 71 6.40 5.85 -8.53
N VAL A 72 5.29 6.42 -9.02
CA VAL A 72 4.20 5.60 -9.54
C VAL A 72 4.69 4.88 -10.80
N ILE A 73 4.46 3.57 -10.86
CA ILE A 73 4.67 2.75 -12.07
C ILE A 73 3.33 2.57 -12.78
N ARG A 74 2.30 2.16 -12.04
CA ARG A 74 0.95 1.92 -12.54
C ARG A 74 -0.06 2.45 -11.54
N ASP A 75 -1.11 3.06 -12.02
CA ASP A 75 -2.20 3.54 -11.18
C ASP A 75 -3.55 3.10 -11.77
N SER A 76 -3.98 1.92 -11.35
CA SER A 76 -5.30 1.34 -11.65
C SER A 76 -6.28 1.51 -10.49
N LEU A 77 -5.95 2.38 -9.52
CA LEU A 77 -6.77 2.63 -8.33
C LEU A 77 -8.19 3.20 -8.61
N PRO A 78 -8.48 3.94 -9.70
CA PRO A 78 -9.80 4.48 -9.98
C PRO A 78 -10.59 3.57 -10.93
N MET A 79 -9.95 2.53 -11.47
CA MET A 79 -10.49 1.65 -12.49
C MET A 79 -11.26 0.56 -11.75
N GLU A 80 -12.58 0.53 -11.94
CA GLU A 80 -13.44 -0.52 -11.38
C GLU A 80 -12.97 -1.89 -11.88
N GLY A 81 -12.51 -2.74 -10.97
CA GLY A 81 -12.04 -4.09 -11.26
C GLY A 81 -10.64 -4.38 -10.73
N ASP A 82 -9.70 -3.45 -10.88
CA ASP A 82 -8.31 -3.63 -10.43
C ASP A 82 -8.09 -3.02 -9.05
N TRP A 83 -8.53 -1.77 -8.80
CA TRP A 83 -8.34 -1.07 -7.51
C TRP A 83 -6.90 -1.13 -6.95
N THR A 84 -5.92 -1.29 -7.83
CA THR A 84 -4.51 -1.49 -7.49
C THR A 84 -3.66 -0.33 -8.00
N MET A 85 -2.58 -0.04 -7.29
CA MET A 85 -1.58 0.94 -7.67
C MET A 85 -0.20 0.37 -7.36
N ASP A 86 0.68 0.41 -8.36
CA ASP A 86 2.05 -0.05 -8.25
C ASP A 86 2.98 1.16 -8.19
N ILE A 87 3.82 1.16 -7.16
CA ILE A 87 4.76 2.22 -6.84
C ILE A 87 6.14 1.58 -6.67
N ARG A 88 7.21 2.32 -6.92
CA ARG A 88 8.57 1.89 -6.62
C ARG A 88 9.33 2.95 -5.87
N THR A 89 9.99 2.55 -4.78
CA THR A 89 10.83 3.48 -4.03
C THR A 89 12.03 3.88 -4.88
N LYS A 90 12.34 5.18 -4.88
CA LYS A 90 13.55 5.72 -5.50
C LYS A 90 14.64 5.78 -4.44
N SER A 91 15.76 5.11 -4.71
CA SER A 91 16.96 5.25 -3.91
C SER A 91 17.79 6.41 -4.44
N HIS A 92 18.26 7.28 -3.54
CA HIS A 92 19.15 8.38 -3.90
C HIS A 92 20.63 7.99 -3.72
N ASN A 93 20.91 6.90 -2.99
CA ASN A 93 22.25 6.58 -2.48
C ASN A 93 22.69 5.13 -2.76
N GLY A 94 22.06 4.45 -3.73
CA GLY A 94 22.38 3.06 -4.07
C GLY A 94 21.81 2.00 -3.12
N GLU A 95 20.98 2.40 -2.17
CA GLU A 95 20.16 1.49 -1.34
C GLU A 95 19.21 0.66 -2.21
N PRO A 96 18.86 -0.58 -1.79
CA PRO A 96 17.91 -1.40 -2.52
C PRO A 96 16.58 -0.68 -2.70
N THR A 97 16.13 -0.61 -3.95
CA THR A 97 14.79 -0.11 -4.30
C THR A 97 13.79 -1.25 -4.22
N TYR A 98 12.63 -0.97 -3.64
CA TYR A 98 11.58 -1.94 -3.47
C TYR A 98 10.33 -1.51 -4.21
N ASN A 99 9.59 -2.51 -4.63
CA ASN A 99 8.31 -2.39 -5.29
C ASN A 99 7.22 -2.39 -4.22
N VAL A 100 6.34 -1.40 -4.28
CA VAL A 100 5.23 -1.18 -3.36
C VAL A 100 3.93 -1.35 -4.12
N SER A 101 3.11 -2.25 -3.62
CA SER A 101 1.79 -2.56 -4.13
C SER A 101 0.75 -1.95 -3.19
N ILE A 102 -0.16 -1.14 -3.70
CA ILE A 102 -1.27 -0.56 -2.94
C ILE A 102 -2.58 -1.08 -3.51
N GLY A 103 -3.43 -1.66 -2.66
CA GLY A 103 -4.76 -2.15 -3.02
C GLY A 103 -5.82 -1.38 -2.25
N ARG A 104 -6.88 -0.97 -2.92
CA ARG A 104 -8.01 -0.29 -2.28
C ARG A 104 -9.09 -1.29 -1.93
N ALA A 105 -9.45 -1.36 -0.65
CA ALA A 105 -10.47 -2.24 -0.10
C ALA A 105 -11.54 -1.40 0.62
N GLY A 106 -12.64 -1.09 -0.08
CA GLY A 106 -13.75 -0.34 0.50
C GLY A 106 -13.31 1.03 1.04
N LYS A 107 -13.11 1.14 2.36
CA LYS A 107 -12.73 2.36 3.09
C LYS A 107 -11.25 2.46 3.46
N ASP A 108 -10.49 1.41 3.13
CA ASP A 108 -9.12 1.19 3.54
C ASP A 108 -8.21 0.95 2.33
N LEU A 109 -6.92 1.17 2.53
CA LEU A 109 -5.84 0.88 1.60
C LEU A 109 -4.91 -0.14 2.24
N ILE A 110 -4.52 -1.15 1.48
CA ILE A 110 -3.57 -2.17 1.87
C ILE A 110 -2.29 -1.91 1.10
N CYS A 111 -1.21 -1.63 1.81
CA CYS A 111 0.10 -1.36 1.25
C CYS A 111 1.05 -2.51 1.56
N CYS A 112 1.77 -3.00 0.56
CA CYS A 112 2.71 -4.10 0.71
C CYS A 112 4.01 -3.84 -0.05
N TYR A 113 5.16 -4.05 0.60
CA TYR A 113 6.47 -4.11 -0.04
C TYR A 113 6.72 -5.53 -0.55
N CYS A 114 6.78 -5.72 -1.87
CA CYS A 114 7.10 -7.01 -2.47
C CYS A 114 8.42 -6.93 -3.24
N GLU A 115 9.27 -7.96 -3.13
CA GLU A 115 10.56 -8.00 -3.80
C GLU A 115 10.48 -8.69 -5.17
N MET A 116 9.62 -9.71 -5.32
CA MET A 116 9.60 -10.55 -6.53
C MET A 116 8.37 -10.35 -7.43
N ASP A 117 7.15 -10.15 -6.90
CA ASP A 117 5.94 -10.03 -7.74
C ASP A 117 4.82 -9.16 -7.13
N PHE A 118 4.50 -8.02 -7.76
CA PHE A 118 3.44 -7.08 -7.34
C PHE A 118 2.05 -7.73 -7.24
N ASN A 119 1.66 -8.53 -8.25
CA ASN A 119 0.31 -9.10 -8.33
C ASN A 119 0.07 -10.18 -7.26
N CYS A 120 1.08 -10.98 -6.91
CA CYS A 120 0.92 -12.11 -6.00
C CYS A 120 0.55 -11.67 -4.57
N CYS A 121 1.22 -10.64 -4.03
CA CYS A 121 0.86 -10.11 -2.70
C CYS A 121 -0.50 -9.39 -2.72
N LEU A 122 -0.82 -8.63 -3.78
CA LEU A 122 -2.08 -7.89 -3.89
C LEU A 122 -3.30 -8.79 -4.05
N GLU A 123 -3.24 -9.76 -4.96
CA GLU A 123 -4.35 -10.66 -5.25
C GLU A 123 -4.69 -11.49 -4.01
N LYS A 124 -3.69 -11.95 -3.26
CA LYS A 124 -3.90 -12.58 -1.95
C LYS A 124 -4.46 -11.65 -0.89
N SER A 125 -3.98 -10.41 -0.84
CA SER A 125 -4.48 -9.38 0.08
C SER A 125 -5.95 -9.05 -0.19
N ILE A 126 -6.35 -8.98 -1.46
CA ILE A 126 -7.74 -8.70 -1.87
C ILE A 126 -8.62 -9.94 -1.66
N LEU A 127 -8.13 -11.14 -1.97
CA LEU A 127 -8.84 -12.40 -1.76
C LEU A 127 -9.09 -12.68 -0.28
N GLN A 128 -8.09 -12.45 0.58
CA GLN A 128 -8.24 -12.59 2.02
C GLN A 128 -9.20 -11.52 2.56
N TRP A 129 -9.17 -10.29 2.02
CA TRP A 129 -10.19 -9.28 2.32
C TRP A 129 -11.59 -9.67 1.87
N HIS A 130 -11.79 -10.26 0.69
CA HIS A 130 -13.12 -10.72 0.24
C HIS A 130 -13.64 -11.89 1.10
N LEU A 131 -12.74 -12.79 1.53
CA LEU A 131 -13.06 -13.87 2.46
C LEU A 131 -13.46 -13.36 3.86
N PHE A 132 -12.83 -12.30 4.35
CA PHE A 132 -13.11 -11.71 5.67
C PHE A 132 -14.20 -10.63 5.65
N GLY A 133 -14.36 -9.91 4.54
CA GLY A 133 -15.35 -8.83 4.34
C GLY A 133 -16.78 -9.33 4.12
N TYR A 134 -16.97 -10.63 3.87
CA TYR A 134 -18.29 -11.27 3.91
C TYR A 134 -18.78 -11.58 5.34
N LEU A 135 -17.94 -11.35 6.35
CA LEU A 135 -18.24 -11.62 7.78
C LEU A 135 -18.39 -10.33 8.62
N ALA A 136 -18.37 -9.14 8.01
CA ALA A 136 -18.54 -7.85 8.68
C ALA A 136 -19.85 -7.16 8.29
#